data_AF-A0A6N2ID39-F1
#
_entry.id   AF-A0A6N2ID39-F1
#
_cell.length_a   1.000
_cell.length_b   1.000
_cell.length_c   1.000
_cell.angle_alpha   90.00
_cell.angle_beta   90.00
_cell.angle_gamma   90.00
#
_symmetry.space_group_name_H-M   'P 1'
#
loop_
_entity.id
_entity.type
_entity.pdbx_description
1 polymer ?
#
loop_
_entity_poly.entity_id
_entity_poly.type
_entity_poly.pdbx_seq_one_letter_code
_entity_poly.pdbx_strand_id
1 'polypeptide(L)'
;MPVITTEGLPAVERGAGWMVRYGCPSWCTMRHDGEDGAPGWHQGAAAEVVQPAPFVDEPRLEPGTPLVSARVTVMNDNEAAWGRKTKIWAEFAGGLFLELDAAQARSLHEGLRAFLPQLAQLAVELERESQDDHDGDPVERARVMAELDERIKAASAG
;
A
#
# COMPACT_ATOMS: atom_id res chain seq x y z
N MET A 1 -45.34 -19.22 17.94
CA MET A 1 -44.37 -18.94 16.87
C MET A 1 -42.99 -19.25 17.42
N PRO A 2 -42.14 -20.02 16.71
CA PRO A 2 -40.82 -20.34 17.24
C PRO A 2 -39.99 -19.06 17.31
N VAL A 3 -39.27 -18.91 18.41
CA VAL A 3 -38.23 -17.89 18.61
C VAL A 3 -37.13 -18.20 17.62
N ILE A 4 -37.01 -17.41 16.54
CA ILE A 4 -35.83 -17.46 15.69
C ILE A 4 -34.70 -16.85 16.51
N THR A 5 -33.81 -17.70 17.03
CA THR A 5 -32.57 -17.27 17.66
C THR A 5 -31.74 -16.56 16.59
N THR A 6 -31.74 -15.23 16.63
CA THR A 6 -30.87 -14.38 15.83
C THR A 6 -29.44 -14.49 16.37
N GLU A 7 -28.78 -15.62 16.11
CA GLU A 7 -27.35 -15.82 16.35
C GLU A 7 -26.61 -16.09 15.04
N GLY A 8 -26.17 -15.00 14.40
CA GLY A 8 -25.19 -14.94 13.34
C GLY A 8 -23.92 -15.73 13.61
N LEU A 9 -23.51 -16.50 12.61
CA LEU A 9 -22.34 -17.37 12.68
C LEU A 9 -21.04 -16.56 12.47
N PRO A 10 -19.98 -16.80 13.29
CA PRO A 10 -18.62 -16.35 13.05
C PRO A 10 -18.08 -16.76 11.68
N ALA A 11 -17.05 -16.07 11.18
CA ALA A 11 -16.51 -16.30 9.82
C ALA A 11 -16.06 -17.75 9.58
N VAL A 12 -15.44 -18.38 10.59
CA VAL A 12 -15.01 -19.79 10.54
C VAL A 12 -16.19 -20.76 10.37
N GLU A 13 -17.34 -20.46 10.97
CA GLU A 13 -18.56 -21.28 10.87
C GLU A 13 -19.30 -21.06 9.54
N ARG A 14 -19.03 -19.95 8.82
CA ARG A 14 -19.52 -19.69 7.46
C ARG A 14 -18.67 -20.37 6.37
N GLY A 15 -17.46 -20.80 6.71
CA GLY A 15 -16.60 -21.63 5.86
C GLY A 15 -15.62 -20.87 4.96
N ALA A 16 -14.72 -21.63 4.31
CA ALA A 16 -13.57 -21.08 3.57
C ALA A 16 -13.96 -20.16 2.40
N GLY A 17 -15.04 -20.46 1.68
CA GLY A 17 -15.52 -19.60 0.59
C GLY A 17 -15.95 -18.21 1.06
N TRP A 18 -16.56 -18.13 2.24
CA TRP A 18 -16.91 -16.86 2.89
C TRP A 18 -15.66 -16.07 3.27
N MET A 19 -14.72 -16.75 3.94
CA MET A 19 -13.46 -16.13 4.38
C MET A 19 -12.64 -15.59 3.21
N VAL A 20 -12.57 -16.32 2.09
CA VAL A 20 -11.87 -15.87 0.87
C VAL A 20 -12.59 -14.68 0.22
N ARG A 21 -13.92 -14.70 0.14
CA ARG A 21 -14.70 -13.63 -0.49
C ARG A 21 -14.57 -12.29 0.24
N TYR A 22 -14.58 -12.32 1.58
CA TYR A 22 -14.62 -11.11 2.42
C TYR A 22 -13.31 -10.81 3.14
N GLY A 23 -12.27 -11.62 2.92
CA GLY A 23 -10.98 -11.46 3.58
C GLY A 23 -11.07 -11.63 5.09
N CYS A 24 -12.09 -12.34 5.58
CA CYS A 24 -12.31 -12.48 7.01
C CYS A 24 -11.26 -13.43 7.60
N PRO A 25 -10.46 -12.99 8.58
CA PRO A 25 -9.58 -13.89 9.29
C PRO A 25 -10.39 -14.90 10.11
N SER A 26 -9.79 -16.05 10.42
CA SER A 26 -10.45 -17.14 11.17
C SER A 26 -10.92 -16.71 12.57
N TRP A 27 -10.33 -15.66 13.13
CA TRP A 27 -10.70 -15.06 14.41
C TRP A 27 -11.79 -13.98 14.31
N CYS A 28 -12.30 -13.65 13.12
CA CYS A 28 -13.38 -12.67 12.98
C CYS A 28 -14.68 -13.19 13.62
N THR A 29 -15.06 -12.56 14.73
CA THR A 29 -16.31 -12.84 15.47
C THR A 29 -17.45 -11.87 15.11
N MET A 30 -17.20 -10.91 14.21
CA MET A 30 -18.22 -9.98 13.75
C MET A 30 -19.34 -10.73 13.03
N ARG A 31 -20.58 -10.36 13.35
CA ARG A 31 -21.77 -11.04 12.86
C ARG A 31 -22.35 -10.33 11.64
N HIS A 32 -22.20 -10.99 10.51
CA HIS A 32 -22.60 -10.51 9.19
C HIS A 32 -24.01 -10.98 8.84
N ASP A 33 -24.99 -10.52 9.63
CA ASP A 33 -26.38 -11.02 9.62
C ASP A 33 -27.26 -10.30 8.58
N GLY A 34 -26.73 -9.26 7.94
CA GLY A 34 -27.35 -8.55 6.83
C GLY A 34 -26.96 -9.10 5.46
N GLU A 35 -27.49 -8.49 4.39
CA GLU A 35 -27.19 -8.88 3.02
C GLU A 35 -25.70 -8.68 2.70
N ASP A 36 -25.15 -9.63 1.94
CA ASP A 36 -23.83 -9.54 1.31
C ASP A 36 -22.67 -9.18 2.28
N GLY A 37 -22.74 -9.69 3.51
CA GLY A 37 -21.70 -9.48 4.53
C GLY A 37 -21.98 -8.37 5.54
N ALA A 38 -23.07 -7.61 5.43
CA ALA A 38 -23.33 -6.50 6.34
C ALA A 38 -23.56 -6.90 7.81
N PRO A 39 -23.17 -6.06 8.79
CA PRO A 39 -22.33 -4.87 8.66
C PRO A 39 -20.83 -5.23 8.69
N GLY A 40 -19.97 -4.32 8.25
CA GLY A 40 -18.53 -4.42 8.50
C GLY A 40 -17.63 -3.69 7.52
N TRP A 41 -16.34 -4.00 7.66
CA TRP A 41 -15.31 -3.67 6.70
C TRP A 41 -14.79 -4.99 6.10
N HIS A 42 -15.02 -5.16 4.80
CA HIS A 42 -14.63 -6.35 4.06
C HIS A 42 -13.58 -6.02 3.03
N GLN A 43 -12.66 -6.96 2.82
CA GLN A 43 -11.60 -6.85 1.83
C GLN A 43 -11.66 -8.06 0.90
N GLY A 44 -11.70 -7.84 -0.40
CA GLY A 44 -11.55 -8.90 -1.39
C GLY A 44 -10.10 -9.37 -1.50
N ALA A 45 -9.85 -10.26 -2.46
CA ALA A 45 -8.51 -10.70 -2.78
C ALA A 45 -7.59 -9.51 -3.11
N ALA A 46 -6.35 -9.57 -2.62
CA ALA A 46 -5.32 -8.59 -2.93
C ALA A 46 -4.67 -8.91 -4.29
N ALA A 47 -4.48 -7.86 -5.08
CA ALA A 47 -3.53 -7.85 -6.18
C ALA A 47 -2.23 -7.21 -5.67
N GLU A 48 -1.12 -7.90 -5.84
CA GLU A 48 0.17 -7.46 -5.30
C GLU A 48 1.19 -7.36 -6.43
N VAL A 49 1.91 -6.25 -6.46
CA VAL A 49 3.12 -6.15 -7.27
C VAL A 49 4.27 -6.68 -6.43
N VAL A 50 4.44 -8.00 -6.47
CA VAL A 50 5.51 -8.72 -5.80
C VAL A 50 6.70 -8.80 -6.73
N GLN A 51 7.58 -7.82 -6.63
CA GLN A 51 8.98 -8.17 -6.55
C GLN A 51 9.34 -8.13 -5.06
N PRO A 52 10.40 -8.81 -4.59
CA PRO A 52 11.04 -8.29 -3.38
C PRO A 52 11.20 -6.78 -3.60
N ALA A 53 11.04 -5.96 -2.57
CA ALA A 53 11.38 -4.56 -2.64
C ALA A 53 12.87 -4.41 -2.27
N PRO A 54 13.88 -4.86 -3.06
CA PRO A 54 15.27 -4.64 -2.69
C PRO A 54 15.66 -3.17 -2.88
N PHE A 55 14.77 -2.34 -3.46
CA PHE A 55 15.05 -0.96 -3.85
C PHE A 55 14.37 0.08 -2.95
N VAL A 56 13.62 -0.33 -1.93
CA VAL A 56 13.07 0.63 -0.96
C VAL A 56 14.04 0.69 0.21
N ASP A 57 14.88 1.72 0.22
CA ASP A 57 15.76 2.07 1.34
C ASP A 57 14.95 2.68 2.50
N GLU A 58 13.92 1.96 2.96
CA GLU A 58 13.16 2.30 4.16
C GLU A 58 13.50 1.27 5.24
N PRO A 59 14.31 1.63 6.25
CA PRO A 59 14.79 0.69 7.27
C PRO A 59 13.66 0.06 8.11
N ARG A 60 12.43 0.54 7.98
CA ARG A 60 11.24 0.00 8.67
C ARG A 60 10.48 -1.05 7.88
N LEU A 61 10.83 -1.32 6.63
CA LEU A 61 10.12 -2.31 5.83
C LEU A 61 10.71 -3.70 6.04
N GLU A 62 9.85 -4.66 6.38
CA GLU A 62 10.24 -6.05 6.49
C GLU A 62 10.60 -6.62 5.12
N PRO A 63 11.63 -7.49 5.02
CA PRO A 63 11.96 -8.18 3.78
C PRO A 63 10.74 -8.90 3.19
N GLY A 64 10.51 -8.69 1.89
CA GLY A 64 9.37 -9.29 1.18
C GLY A 64 8.07 -8.48 1.23
N THR A 65 8.07 -7.30 1.84
CA THR A 65 6.95 -6.35 1.72
C THR A 65 6.74 -5.98 0.24
N PRO A 66 5.53 -6.13 -0.33
CA PRO A 66 5.24 -5.71 -1.70
C PRO A 66 5.45 -4.20 -1.89
N LEU A 67 5.92 -3.79 -3.07
CA LEU A 67 6.00 -2.35 -3.40
C LEU A 67 4.60 -1.70 -3.39
N VAL A 68 3.61 -2.43 -3.91
CA VAL A 68 2.20 -2.03 -3.92
C VAL A 68 1.31 -3.25 -3.67
N SER A 69 0.35 -3.12 -2.75
CA SER A 69 -0.77 -4.05 -2.56
C SER A 69 -2.08 -3.30 -2.78
N ALA A 70 -2.99 -3.83 -3.59
CA ALA A 70 -4.29 -3.22 -3.84
C ALA A 70 -5.41 -4.25 -3.71
N ARG A 71 -6.53 -3.87 -3.06
CA ARG A 71 -7.67 -4.76 -2.85
C ARG A 71 -8.99 -4.00 -2.95
N VAL A 72 -10.03 -4.67 -3.44
CA VAL A 72 -11.39 -4.12 -3.37
C VAL A 72 -11.84 -4.17 -1.92
N THR A 73 -12.30 -3.05 -1.41
CA THR A 73 -12.80 -2.85 -0.05
C THR A 73 -14.27 -2.47 -0.11
N VAL A 74 -15.11 -3.12 0.70
CA VAL A 74 -16.49 -2.73 0.95
C VAL A 74 -16.60 -2.30 2.41
N MET A 75 -17.05 -1.07 2.63
CA MET A 75 -17.35 -0.50 3.94
C MET A 75 -18.86 -0.28 4.04
N ASN A 76 -19.49 -0.99 4.97
CA ASN A 76 -20.91 -0.83 5.33
C ASN A 76 -21.09 -0.91 6.85
N ASP A 77 -20.07 -0.50 7.59
CA ASP A 77 -20.17 -0.33 9.04
C ASP A 77 -21.15 0.80 9.35
N ASN A 78 -22.28 0.44 9.98
CA ASN A 78 -23.43 1.31 10.18
C ASN A 78 -23.93 2.00 8.89
N GLU A 79 -24.38 1.19 7.93
CA GLU A 79 -24.91 1.64 6.64
C GLU A 79 -26.01 2.71 6.75
N ALA A 80 -26.85 2.66 7.79
CA ALA A 80 -27.88 3.68 8.01
C ALA A 80 -27.31 5.08 8.26
N ALA A 81 -26.11 5.17 8.87
CA ALA A 81 -25.44 6.44 9.14
C ALA A 81 -24.49 6.87 8.00
N TRP A 82 -23.74 5.93 7.42
CA TRP A 82 -22.62 6.24 6.54
C TRP A 82 -22.78 5.74 5.09
N GLY A 83 -23.86 5.00 4.82
CA GLY A 83 -24.09 4.29 3.58
C GLY A 83 -23.12 3.13 3.37
N ARG A 84 -23.23 2.50 2.20
CA ARG A 84 -22.31 1.47 1.72
C ARG A 84 -21.36 2.06 0.68
N LYS A 85 -20.06 1.85 0.87
CA LYS A 85 -19.01 2.32 -0.04
C LYS A 85 -18.16 1.15 -0.53
N THR A 86 -17.90 1.10 -1.83
CA THR A 86 -16.98 0.14 -2.44
C THR A 86 -15.86 0.92 -3.13
N LYS A 87 -14.61 0.60 -2.78
CA LYS A 87 -13.42 1.28 -3.29
C LYS A 87 -12.29 0.28 -3.53
N ILE A 88 -11.27 0.67 -4.27
CA ILE A 88 -9.96 0.04 -4.21
C ILE A 88 -9.16 0.74 -3.10
N TRP A 89 -8.62 -0.06 -2.19
CA TRP A 89 -7.62 0.37 -1.22
C TRP A 89 -6.26 -0.06 -1.75
N ALA A 90 -5.39 0.89 -2.06
CA ALA A 90 -4.02 0.63 -2.49
C ALA A 90 -3.04 1.15 -1.46
N GLU A 91 -2.12 0.30 -1.03
CA GLU A 91 -1.04 0.59 -0.09
C GLU A 91 0.29 0.49 -0.82
N PHE A 92 1.11 1.53 -0.69
CA PHE A 92 2.45 1.60 -1.23
C PHE A 92 3.45 1.44 -0.09
N ALA A 93 4.57 0.78 -0.38
CA ALA A 93 5.72 0.75 0.51
C ALA A 93 6.08 2.18 0.96
N GLY A 94 6.31 2.37 2.27
CA GLY A 94 6.51 3.69 2.88
C GLY A 94 5.25 4.34 3.45
N GLY A 95 4.10 3.66 3.45
CA GLY A 95 2.90 4.07 4.20
C GLY A 95 1.99 5.06 3.47
N LEU A 96 2.10 5.17 2.15
CA LEU A 96 1.15 5.92 1.34
C LEU A 96 -0.07 5.04 1.01
N PHE A 97 -1.27 5.58 1.22
CA PHE A 97 -2.53 4.90 0.96
C PHE A 97 -3.40 5.68 -0.02
N LEU A 98 -4.04 4.96 -0.94
CA LEU A 98 -5.05 5.51 -1.85
C LEU A 98 -6.37 4.78 -1.67
N GLU A 99 -7.45 5.56 -1.57
CA GLU A 99 -8.82 5.08 -1.62
C GLU A 99 -9.47 5.53 -2.94
N LEU A 100 -9.63 4.60 -3.88
CA LEU A 100 -10.03 4.91 -5.25
C LEU A 100 -11.44 4.41 -5.52
N ASP A 101 -12.31 5.25 -6.06
CA ASP A 101 -13.52 4.77 -6.73
C ASP A 101 -13.19 4.12 -8.09
N ALA A 102 -14.21 3.61 -8.78
CA ALA A 102 -14.02 2.92 -10.05
C ALA A 102 -13.47 3.82 -11.18
N ALA A 103 -13.81 5.11 -11.19
CA ALA A 103 -13.32 6.04 -12.21
C ALA A 103 -11.85 6.43 -11.91
N GLN A 104 -11.54 6.72 -10.65
CA GLN A 104 -10.18 7.01 -10.19
C GLN A 104 -9.25 5.81 -10.42
N ALA A 105 -9.70 4.59 -10.13
CA ALA A 105 -8.92 3.38 -10.38
C ALA A 105 -8.62 3.17 -11.86
N ARG A 106 -9.59 3.42 -12.75
CA ARG A 106 -9.37 3.36 -14.21
C ARG A 106 -8.37 4.43 -14.66
N SER A 107 -8.53 5.66 -14.18
CA SER A 107 -7.61 6.76 -14.49
C SER A 107 -6.18 6.46 -14.01
N LEU A 108 -6.02 5.91 -12.82
CA LEU A 108 -4.72 5.49 -12.30
C LEU A 108 -4.12 4.37 -13.16
N HIS A 109 -4.90 3.36 -13.51
CA HIS A 109 -4.44 2.26 -14.37
C HIS A 109 -3.99 2.77 -15.75
N GLU A 110 -4.73 3.68 -16.38
CA GLU A 110 -4.33 4.30 -17.64
C GLU A 110 -3.05 5.12 -17.51
N GLY A 111 -2.93 5.92 -16.45
CA GLY A 111 -1.72 6.70 -16.15
C GLY A 111 -0.50 5.82 -15.95
N LEU A 112 -0.62 4.76 -15.14
CA LEU A 112 0.45 3.79 -14.91
C LEU A 112 0.85 3.09 -16.21
N ARG A 113 -0.12 2.64 -17.01
CA ARG A 113 0.15 2.01 -18.32
C ARG A 113 0.90 2.95 -19.28
N ALA A 114 0.58 4.24 -19.27
CA ALA A 114 1.27 5.24 -20.08
C ALA A 114 2.66 5.62 -19.54
N PHE A 115 2.88 5.49 -18.23
CA PHE A 115 4.14 5.75 -17.56
C PHE A 115 5.17 4.63 -17.76
N LEU A 116 4.76 3.36 -17.74
CA LEU A 116 5.67 2.20 -17.78
C LEU A 116 6.69 2.24 -18.95
N PRO A 117 6.34 2.60 -20.19
CA PRO A 117 7.31 2.73 -21.27
C PRO A 117 8.35 3.83 -21.03
N GLN A 118 7.95 4.94 -20.39
CA GLN A 118 8.86 6.04 -20.06
C GLN A 118 9.85 5.62 -18.97
N LEU A 119 9.37 4.87 -17.96
CA LEU A 119 10.24 4.29 -16.94
C LEU A 119 11.24 3.31 -17.55
N ALA A 120 10.82 2.48 -18.51
CA ALA A 120 11.71 1.57 -19.21
C ALA A 120 12.81 2.32 -19.98
N GLN A 121 12.48 3.45 -20.60
CA GLN A 121 13.46 4.30 -21.29
C GLN A 121 14.46 4.91 -20.29
N LEU A 122 13.99 5.40 -19.14
CA LEU A 122 14.86 5.93 -18.09
C LEU A 122 15.80 4.87 -17.52
N ALA A 123 15.40 3.60 -17.46
CA ALA A 123 16.30 2.52 -17.04
C ALA A 123 17.48 2.34 -18.02
N VAL A 124 17.23 2.43 -19.33
CA VAL A 124 18.30 2.41 -20.34
C VAL A 124 19.21 3.63 -20.23
N GLU A 125 18.64 4.81 -19.97
CA GLU A 125 19.42 6.02 -19.75
C GLU A 125 20.27 5.91 -18.47
N LEU A 126 19.69 5.40 -17.38
CA LEU A 126 20.42 5.13 -16.13
C LEU A 126 21.62 4.22 -16.37
N GLU A 127 21.45 3.09 -17.07
CA GLU A 127 22.54 2.16 -17.39
C GLU A 127 23.65 2.82 -18.22
N ARG A 128 23.30 3.80 -19.07
CA ARG A 128 24.27 4.53 -19.88
C ARG A 128 25.03 5.56 -19.05
N GLU A 129 24.32 6.38 -18.28
CA GLU A 129 24.93 7.45 -17.49
C GLU A 129 25.75 6.89 -16.33
N SER A 130 25.34 5.74 -15.75
CA SER A 130 26.04 5.11 -14.62
C SER A 130 27.35 4.41 -15.00
N GLN A 131 27.79 4.45 -16.25
CA GLN A 131 29.02 3.79 -16.70
C GLN A 131 30.28 4.40 -16.09
N ASP A 132 30.23 5.70 -15.79
CA ASP A 132 31.33 6.46 -15.21
C ASP A 132 31.12 6.74 -13.70
N ASP A 133 30.08 6.15 -13.11
CA ASP A 133 29.84 6.25 -11.68
C ASP A 133 31.02 5.64 -10.91
N HIS A 134 31.51 6.40 -9.94
CA HIS A 134 32.56 5.97 -9.04
C HIS A 134 32.28 6.52 -7.65
N ASP A 135 32.73 5.80 -6.64
CA ASP A 135 32.66 6.27 -5.28
C ASP A 135 33.50 7.54 -5.11
N GLY A 136 32.94 8.54 -4.44
CA GLY A 136 33.71 9.74 -4.08
C GLY A 136 34.85 9.41 -3.11
N ASP A 137 35.95 10.13 -3.20
CA ASP A 137 37.10 9.96 -2.29
C ASP A 137 36.69 10.30 -0.84
N PRO A 138 36.75 9.34 0.11
CA PRO A 138 36.35 9.59 1.49
C PRO A 138 37.23 10.63 2.20
N VAL A 139 38.50 10.78 1.81
CA VAL A 139 39.42 11.79 2.37
C VAL A 139 39.00 13.18 1.91
N GLU A 140 38.75 13.34 0.61
CA GLU A 140 38.28 14.59 0.04
C GLU A 140 36.90 14.98 0.58
N ARG A 141 35.99 14.00 0.72
CA ARG A 141 34.68 14.22 1.35
C ARG A 141 34.82 14.74 2.77
N ALA A 142 35.71 14.17 3.58
CA ALA A 142 35.96 14.65 4.93
C ALA A 142 36.52 16.08 4.95
N ARG A 143 37.45 16.41 4.05
CA ARG A 143 37.99 17.77 3.88
C ARG A 143 36.87 18.77 3.56
N VAL A 144 36.05 18.47 2.56
CA VAL A 144 34.94 19.34 2.12
C VAL A 144 33.92 19.54 3.24
N MET A 145 33.57 18.49 3.99
CA MET A 145 32.63 18.60 5.11
C MET A 145 33.19 19.47 6.24
N ALA A 146 34.48 19.37 6.57
CA ALA A 146 35.11 20.22 7.57
C ALA A 146 35.11 21.71 7.17
N GLU A 147 35.36 22.00 5.89
CA GLU A 147 35.29 23.37 5.35
C GLU A 147 33.86 23.92 5.38
N LEU A 148 32.87 23.07 5.12
CA LEU A 148 31.46 23.44 5.20
C LEU A 148 31.07 23.82 6.63
N ASP A 149 31.49 23.04 7.63
CA ASP A 149 31.24 23.30 9.04
C ASP A 149 31.83 24.63 9.50
N GLU A 150 33.05 24.95 9.09
CA GLU A 150 33.68 26.25 9.42
C GLU A 150 32.90 27.42 8.80
N ARG A 151 32.40 27.28 7.57
CA ARG A 151 31.53 28.30 6.94
C ARG A 151 30.21 28.48 7.67
N ILE A 152 29.58 27.38 8.10
CA ILE A 152 28.33 27.41 8.86
C ILE A 152 28.54 28.12 10.21
N LYS A 153 29.61 27.78 10.93
CA LYS A 153 29.97 28.44 12.21
C LYS A 153 30.21 29.93 12.01
N ALA A 154 30.97 30.32 10.99
CA ALA A 154 31.24 31.73 10.69
C ALA A 154 29.96 32.51 10.35
N ALA A 155 29.04 31.90 9.59
CA ALA A 155 27.75 32.52 9.25
C ALA A 155 26.78 32.60 10.44
N SER A 156 26.90 31.70 11.41
CA SER A 156 26.03 31.65 12.61
C SER A 156 26.53 32.55 13.74
N ALA A 157 27.72 33.13 13.61
CA ALA A 157 28.38 33.99 14.59
C ALA A 157 28.27 35.50 14.27
N GLY A 158 27.67 35.87 13.14
CA GLY A 158 27.37 37.24 12.73
C GLY A 158 25.88 37.55 12.85
#